data_AF-A0A382QAP6-F1
#
_entry.id   AF-A0A382QAP6-F1
#
_cell.length_a   1.000
_cell.length_b   1.000
_cell.length_c   1.000
_cell.angle_alpha   90.00
_cell.angle_beta   90.00
_cell.angle_gamma   90.00
#
_symmetry.space_group_name_H-M   'P 1'
#
loop_
_entity.id
_entity.type
_entity.pdbx_description
1 polymer ?
#
loop_
_entity_poly.entity_id
_entity_poly.type
_entity_poly.pdbx_seq_one_letter_code
_entity_poly.pdbx_strand_id
1 'polypeptide(L)'
;TENAAEFLLSCGVKLIGIDTPSVDKHPHLAHQVLLGRKILILENLAHLDQLPDTSFQLIALPLKITGRDGSPVRAVARIEE
;
A
#
# COMPACT_ATOMS: atom_id res chain seq x y z
N THR A 1 0.68 -6.36 11.76
CA THR A 1 1.40 -6.30 13.07
C THR A 1 2.74 -5.63 12.84
N GLU A 2 3.41 -5.18 13.90
CA GLU A 2 4.76 -4.59 13.82
C GLU A 2 5.76 -5.57 13.16
N ASN A 3 5.85 -6.82 13.67
CA ASN A 3 6.73 -7.84 13.10
C ASN A 3 6.49 -8.10 11.59
N ALA A 4 5.22 -8.04 11.13
CA ALA A 4 4.92 -8.20 9.72
C ALA A 4 5.43 -7.02 8.88
N ALA A 5 5.32 -5.79 9.41
CA ALA A 5 5.87 -4.60 8.76
C ALA A 5 7.40 -4.66 8.68
N GLU A 6 8.08 -5.12 9.75
CA GLU A 6 9.52 -5.34 9.76
C GLU A 6 9.97 -6.43 8.77
N PHE A 7 9.21 -7.51 8.66
CA PHE A 7 9.47 -8.55 7.67
C PHE A 7 9.37 -8.00 6.25
N LEU A 8 8.29 -7.28 5.93
CA LEU A 8 8.09 -6.66 4.62
C LEU A 8 9.20 -5.67 4.28
N LEU A 9 9.70 -4.91 5.26
CA LEU A 9 10.87 -4.05 5.12
C LEU A 9 12.11 -4.83 4.68
N SER A 10 12.37 -5.99 5.31
CA SER A 10 13.51 -6.84 4.95
C SER A 10 13.42 -7.42 3.54
N CYS A 11 12.21 -7.59 3.01
CA CYS A 11 11.95 -7.99 1.63
C CYS A 11 12.16 -6.84 0.61
N GLY A 12 12.40 -5.61 1.07
CA GLY A 12 12.68 -4.47 0.19
C GLY A 12 11.45 -3.90 -0.53
N VAL A 13 10.24 -4.21 -0.07
CA VAL A 13 8.99 -3.72 -0.67
C VAL A 13 8.90 -2.19 -0.61
N LYS A 14 8.16 -1.59 -1.56
CA LYS A 14 8.02 -0.12 -1.67
C LYS A 14 6.62 0.39 -1.31
N LEU A 15 5.62 -0.47 -1.41
CA LEU A 15 4.23 -0.14 -1.16
C LEU A 15 3.50 -1.38 -0.63
N ILE A 16 2.58 -1.18 0.30
CA ILE A 16 1.62 -2.19 0.76
C ILE A 16 0.22 -1.75 0.34
N GLY A 17 -0.52 -2.65 -0.33
CA GLY A 17 -1.91 -2.47 -0.69
C GLY A 17 -2.81 -3.36 0.15
N ILE A 18 -3.93 -2.83 0.66
CA ILE A 18 -4.94 -3.60 1.40
C ILE A 18 -6.36 -3.18 0.99
N ASP A 19 -7.30 -4.10 1.07
CA ASP A 19 -8.73 -3.92 0.79
C ASP A 19 -9.54 -3.44 2.01
N THR A 20 -8.88 -3.20 3.14
CA THR A 20 -9.49 -2.67 4.36
C THR A 20 -9.29 -1.15 4.48
N PRO A 21 -10.05 -0.48 5.36
CA PRO A 21 -9.86 0.94 5.64
C PRO A 21 -8.54 1.29 6.32
N SER A 22 -7.81 0.29 6.82
CA SER A 22 -6.53 0.52 7.48
C SER A 22 -5.64 -0.72 7.50
N VAL A 23 -4.31 -0.56 7.36
CA VAL A 23 -3.34 -1.68 7.50
C VAL A 23 -3.18 -2.17 8.94
N ASP A 24 -3.61 -1.38 9.92
CA ASP A 24 -3.61 -1.77 11.34
C ASP A 24 -4.68 -1.03 12.14
N LYS A 25 -4.62 -1.17 13.47
CA LYS A 25 -5.51 -0.52 14.42
C LYS A 25 -4.66 0.22 15.46
N HIS A 26 -5.29 1.15 16.18
CA HIS A 26 -4.64 1.84 17.30
C HIS A 26 -3.87 0.84 18.18
N PRO A 27 -2.57 1.08 18.47
CA PRO A 27 -1.86 2.36 18.36
C PRO A 27 -1.10 2.62 17.04
N HIS A 28 -1.44 1.93 15.95
CA HIS A 28 -0.91 2.17 14.60
C HIS A 28 0.60 1.87 14.42
N LEU A 29 1.10 0.83 15.08
CA LEU A 29 2.52 0.46 15.05
C LEU A 29 3.01 0.06 13.65
N ALA A 30 2.21 -0.70 12.90
CA ALA A 30 2.61 -1.10 11.55
C ALA A 30 2.64 0.13 10.62
N HIS A 31 1.66 1.02 10.74
CA HIS A 31 1.65 2.32 10.07
C HIS A 31 2.94 3.11 10.31
N GLN A 32 3.33 3.25 11.58
CA GLN A 32 4.53 3.99 11.97
C GLN A 32 5.81 3.37 11.40
N VAL A 33 5.94 2.03 11.46
CA VAL A 33 7.10 1.31 10.92
C VAL A 33 7.19 1.46 9.40
N LEU A 34 6.09 1.26 8.68
CA LEU A 34 6.05 1.34 7.22
C LEU A 34 6.36 2.76 6.72
N LEU A 35 5.60 3.76 7.19
CA LEU A 35 5.76 5.15 6.75
C LEU A 35 7.10 5.75 7.24
N GLY A 36 7.53 5.40 8.44
CA GLY A 36 8.83 5.81 9.00
C GLY A 36 10.03 5.27 8.21
N ARG A 37 9.82 4.29 7.33
CA ARG A 37 10.81 3.75 6.40
C ARG A 37 10.49 4.01 4.93
N LYS A 38 9.57 4.94 4.66
CA LYS A 38 9.13 5.36 3.31
C LYS A 38 8.51 4.23 2.48
N ILE A 39 7.92 3.22 3.12
CA ILE A 39 7.01 2.30 2.46
C ILE A 39 5.64 2.96 2.40
N LEU A 40 5.08 3.08 1.21
CA LEU A 40 3.76 3.67 1.01
C LEU A 40 2.65 2.69 1.40
N ILE A 41 1.51 3.23 1.78
CA ILE A 41 0.31 2.46 2.14
C ILE A 41 -0.81 2.87 1.18
N LEU A 42 -1.50 1.88 0.63
CA LEU A 42 -2.66 2.04 -0.25
C LEU A 42 -3.83 1.22 0.30
N GLU A 43 -4.84 1.92 0.79
CA GLU A 43 -5.99 1.33 1.50
C GLU A 43 -7.26 1.36 0.66
N ASN A 44 -8.24 0.55 1.05
CA ASN A 44 -9.54 0.41 0.37
C ASN A 44 -9.41 -0.02 -1.10
N LEU A 45 -8.44 -0.88 -1.41
CA LEU A 45 -8.36 -1.49 -2.73
C LEU A 45 -9.58 -2.38 -3.00
N ALA A 46 -9.95 -2.46 -4.27
CA ALA A 46 -11.06 -3.28 -4.74
C ALA A 46 -10.59 -4.19 -5.87
N HIS A 47 -11.36 -5.26 -6.12
CA HIS A 47 -11.14 -6.22 -7.21
C HIS A 47 -9.77 -6.94 -7.14
N LEU A 48 -9.25 -7.16 -5.92
CA LEU A 48 -7.99 -7.88 -5.73
C LEU A 48 -8.07 -9.33 -6.22
N ASP A 49 -9.28 -9.91 -6.21
CA ASP A 49 -9.62 -11.23 -6.75
C ASP A 49 -9.44 -11.36 -8.27
N GLN A 50 -9.29 -10.24 -8.98
CA GLN A 50 -9.08 -10.21 -10.44
C GLN A 50 -7.60 -10.08 -10.83
N LEU A 51 -6.70 -9.99 -9.85
CA LEU A 51 -5.27 -9.87 -10.10
C LEU A 51 -4.66 -11.26 -10.36
N PRO A 52 -3.65 -11.36 -11.25
CA PRO A 52 -2.92 -12.60 -11.41
C PRO A 52 -2.09 -12.89 -10.14
N ASP A 53 -1.89 -14.17 -9.84
CA ASP A 53 -0.97 -14.62 -8.76
C ASP A 53 0.51 -14.31 -9.06
N THR A 54 0.79 -13.85 -10.27
CA THR A 54 2.13 -13.49 -10.76
C THR A 54 2.33 -11.96 -10.72
N SER A 55 3.08 -11.42 -11.67
CA SER A 55 3.38 -10.00 -11.75
C SER A 55 2.33 -9.23 -12.55
N PHE A 56 1.99 -8.04 -12.07
CA PHE A 56 1.23 -7.03 -12.80
C PHE A 56 1.82 -5.65 -12.50
N GLN A 57 1.48 -4.66 -13.32
CA GLN A 57 1.89 -3.28 -13.06
C GLN A 57 0.81 -2.55 -12.27
N LEU A 58 1.14 -2.10 -11.05
CA LEU A 58 0.31 -1.19 -10.28
C LEU A 58 0.56 0.27 -10.69
N ILE A 59 -0.51 0.99 -10.98
CA ILE A 59 -0.52 2.44 -11.25
C ILE A 59 -1.42 3.10 -10.20
N ALA A 60 -0.82 3.84 -9.28
CA ALA A 60 -1.52 4.54 -8.20
C ALA A 60 -0.92 5.95 -8.04
N LEU A 61 -1.45 6.90 -8.81
CA LEU A 61 -0.91 8.26 -8.88
C LEU A 61 -1.64 9.18 -7.88
N PRO A 62 -0.97 9.66 -6.82
CA PRO A 62 -1.56 10.60 -5.88
C PRO A 62 -1.77 11.99 -6.49
N LEU A 63 -2.76 12.70 -5.98
CA LEU A 63 -2.97 14.11 -6.26
C LEU A 63 -1.78 14.91 -5.68
N LYS A 64 -1.31 15.91 -6.43
CA LYS A 64 -0.21 16.78 -6.01
C LYS A 64 -0.72 17.89 -5.07
N ILE A 65 -1.09 17.51 -3.85
CA ILE A 65 -1.62 18.43 -2.83
C ILE A 65 -0.48 18.89 -1.90
N THR A 66 -0.23 20.19 -1.87
CA THR A 66 0.84 20.78 -1.06
C THR A 66 0.60 20.56 0.44
N GLY A 67 1.62 20.07 1.15
CA GLY A 67 1.61 19.94 2.61
C GLY A 67 0.64 18.89 3.15
N ARG A 68 0.27 17.88 2.35
CA ARG A 68 -0.51 16.70 2.76
C ARG A 68 0.36 15.44 2.72
N ASP A 69 -0.04 14.45 3.49
CA ASP A 69 0.61 13.13 3.67
C ASP A 69 0.08 12.06 2.72
N GLY A 70 -1.12 12.24 2.18
CA GLY A 70 -1.72 11.34 1.20
C GLY A 70 -2.87 11.99 0.43
N SER A 71 -3.43 11.22 -0.51
CA SER A 71 -4.61 11.61 -1.29
C SER A 71 -5.34 10.38 -1.81
N PRO A 72 -6.65 10.48 -2.12
CA PRO A 72 -7.33 9.48 -2.92
C PRO A 72 -6.63 9.25 -4.26
N VAL A 73 -6.69 8.02 -4.77
CA VAL A 73 -6.16 7.65 -6.09
C VAL A 73 -7.18 6.84 -6.86
N ARG A 74 -7.06 6.86 -8.19
CA ARG A 74 -7.63 5.80 -9.02
C ARG A 74 -6.56 4.72 -9.21
N ALA A 75 -6.53 3.74 -8.31
CA ALA A 75 -5.64 2.61 -8.43
C ALA A 75 -6.04 1.76 -9.65
N VAL A 76 -5.08 1.43 -10.49
CA VAL A 76 -5.25 0.59 -11.69
C VAL A 76 -4.18 -0.48 -11.70
N ALA A 77 -4.58 -1.72 -11.94
CA ALA A 77 -3.67 -2.79 -12.30
C ALA A 77 -3.68 -2.94 -13.82
N ARG A 78 -2.51 -2.88 -14.44
CA ARG A 78 -2.30 -3.30 -15.83
C ARG A 78 -1.80 -4.73 -15.82
N ILE A 79 -2.62 -5.62 -16.37
CA ILE A 79 -2.34 -7.05 -16.51
C ILE A 79 -1.85 -7.25 -17.95
N GLU A 80 -0.72 -7.93 -18.13
CA GLU A 80 -0.27 -8.36 -19.45
C GLU A 80 -0.96 -9.69 -19.77
N GLU A 81 -1.46 -9.83 -21.00
CA GLU A 81 -2.08 -11.08 -21.50
C GLU A 81 -1.03 -12.19 -21.71
#